data_AF-A0A4Y3WFV2-F1
#
_entry.id   AF-A0A4Y3WFV2-F1
#
_cell.length_a   1.000
_cell.length_b   1.000
_cell.length_c   1.000
_cell.angle_alpha   90.00
_cell.angle_beta   90.00
_cell.angle_gamma   90.00
#
_symmetry.space_group_name_H-M   'P 1'
#
loop_
_entity.id
_entity.type
_entity.pdbx_description
1 polymer ?
#
loop_
_entity_poly.entity_id
_entity_poly.type
_entity_poly.pdbx_seq_one_letter_code
_entity_poly.pdbx_strand_id
1 'polypeptide(L)'
;MVSVGMMEHVGIGHFDEYFRKIRELLKADGYAFIHCIGRMSQPGTTGPFIRKYIFPGAYVPALSETFAATERCGLWCDDVEVLRLHYRYPVKHWRERFTNSRAKAAAIYDERFCRMWEFYLAAVELEFLHGSHMVFQMLLSINRGAVPITRDFMVDAERAARCAT
;
A
#
# COMPACT_ATOMS: atom_id res chain seq x y z
N MET A 1 -5.01 15.62 1.21
CA MET A 1 -4.35 14.79 2.25
C MET A 1 -3.68 13.60 1.57
N VAL A 2 -2.57 13.08 2.09
CA VAL A 2 -1.86 11.92 1.53
C VAL A 2 -1.58 10.91 2.64
N SER A 3 -1.86 9.62 2.40
CA SER A 3 -1.55 8.51 3.30
C SER A 3 -0.94 7.36 2.50
N VAL A 4 0.31 6.99 2.81
CA VAL A 4 1.09 5.98 2.08
C VAL A 4 1.60 4.94 3.07
N GLY A 5 1.25 3.66 2.87
CA GLY A 5 1.75 2.55 3.67
C GLY A 5 1.29 2.53 5.13
N MET A 6 0.24 3.29 5.47
CA MET A 6 -0.30 3.35 6.83
C MET A 6 -1.46 2.39 7.07
N MET A 7 -2.29 2.17 6.05
CA MET A 7 -3.56 1.43 6.21
C MET A 7 -3.33 -0.05 6.54
N GLU A 8 -2.22 -0.63 6.07
CA GLU A 8 -1.77 -1.99 6.37
C GLU A 8 -1.53 -2.22 7.88
N HIS A 9 -1.28 -1.13 8.62
CA HIS A 9 -1.02 -1.14 10.06
C HIS A 9 -2.24 -0.76 10.91
N VAL A 10 -3.37 -0.40 10.30
CA VAL A 10 -4.62 -0.07 11.01
C VAL A 10 -5.23 -1.32 11.65
N GLY A 11 -5.07 -2.48 11.00
CA GLY A 11 -5.62 -3.75 11.47
C GLY A 11 -7.08 -3.96 11.07
N ILE A 12 -7.48 -5.24 11.06
CA ILE A 12 -8.85 -5.65 10.71
C ILE A 12 -9.85 -5.08 11.72
N GLY A 13 -11.00 -4.60 11.24
CA GLY A 13 -12.07 -4.03 12.07
C GLY A 13 -11.95 -2.52 12.37
N HIS A 14 -10.82 -1.88 12.06
CA HIS A 14 -10.58 -0.46 12.34
C HIS A 14 -10.66 0.45 11.10
N PHE A 15 -11.06 -0.08 9.94
CA PHE A 15 -11.12 0.72 8.70
C PHE A 15 -12.15 1.86 8.77
N ASP A 16 -13.28 1.67 9.45
CA ASP A 16 -14.25 2.75 9.60
C ASP A 16 -13.69 3.90 10.46
N GLU A 17 -12.91 3.59 11.50
CA GLU A 17 -12.24 4.60 12.31
C GLU A 17 -11.21 5.38 11.48
N TYR A 18 -10.41 4.66 10.70
CA TYR A 18 -9.44 5.23 9.78
C TYR A 18 -10.09 6.18 8.74
N PHE A 19 -11.15 5.73 8.07
CA PHE A 19 -11.83 6.53 7.05
C PHE A 19 -12.67 7.68 7.64
N ARG A 20 -13.26 7.51 8.84
CA ARG A 20 -13.86 8.63 9.58
C ARG A 20 -12.82 9.70 9.90
N LYS A 21 -11.64 9.30 10.37
CA LYS A 21 -10.56 10.25 10.65
C LYS A 21 -10.08 10.97 9.39
N ILE A 22 -9.93 10.27 8.26
CA ILE A 22 -9.64 10.91 6.97
C ILE A 22 -10.70 11.97 6.65
N ARG A 23 -11.98 11.61 6.76
CA ARG A 23 -13.08 12.51 6.47
C ARG A 23 -13.07 13.75 7.37
N GLU A 24 -12.81 13.60 8.66
CA GLU A 24 -12.73 14.71 9.62
C GLU A 24 -11.59 15.70 9.28
N LEU A 25 -10.50 15.20 8.71
CA LEU A 25 -9.32 16.00 8.36
C LEU A 25 -9.44 16.67 6.97
N LEU A 26 -10.41 16.27 6.15
CA LEU A 26 -10.62 16.85 4.83
C LEU A 26 -11.40 18.17 4.91
N LYS A 27 -10.95 19.15 4.12
CA LYS A 27 -11.76 20.31 3.77
C LYS A 27 -12.94 19.88 2.90
N ALA A 28 -13.99 20.68 2.85
CA ALA A 28 -15.21 20.37 2.08
C ALA A 28 -14.95 20.15 0.57
N ASP A 29 -13.97 20.85 0.01
CA ASP A 29 -13.49 20.80 -1.37
C ASP A 29 -12.16 20.04 -1.52
N GLY A 30 -11.69 19.40 -0.46
CA GLY A 30 -10.45 18.63 -0.46
C GLY A 30 -10.66 17.17 -0.84
N TYR A 31 -9.57 16.54 -1.29
CA TYR A 31 -9.49 15.10 -1.52
C TYR A 31 -8.30 14.46 -0.76
N ALA A 32 -8.43 13.18 -0.48
CA ALA A 32 -7.42 12.33 0.11
C ALA A 32 -6.88 11.36 -0.94
N PHE A 33 -5.57 11.15 -0.95
CA PHE A 33 -4.90 10.10 -1.69
C PHE A 33 -4.45 9.01 -0.72
N ILE A 34 -4.97 7.80 -0.89
CA ILE A 34 -4.67 6.64 -0.06
C ILE A 34 -3.91 5.62 -0.90
N HIS A 35 -2.70 5.27 -0.48
CA HIS A 35 -1.86 4.26 -1.11
C HIS A 35 -1.58 3.14 -0.12
N CYS A 36 -1.95 1.91 -0.49
CA CYS A 36 -1.92 0.75 0.40
C CYS A 36 -1.65 -0.54 -0.38
N ILE A 37 -0.87 -1.44 0.20
CA ILE A 37 -0.81 -2.84 -0.21
C ILE A 37 -2.16 -3.48 0.09
N GLY A 38 -2.77 -4.06 -0.94
CA GLY A 38 -4.02 -4.81 -0.84
C GLY A 38 -3.91 -6.20 -1.43
N ARG A 39 -5.02 -6.93 -1.41
CA ARG A 39 -5.17 -8.24 -2.06
C ARG A 39 -6.33 -8.24 -3.05
N MET A 40 -6.15 -8.97 -4.17
CA MET A 40 -7.21 -9.22 -5.15
C MET A 40 -8.26 -10.21 -4.62
N SER A 41 -7.84 -11.12 -3.74
CA SER A 41 -8.72 -12.13 -3.16
C SER A 41 -9.71 -11.53 -2.16
N GLN A 42 -10.67 -12.36 -1.75
CA GLN A 42 -11.52 -12.08 -0.59
C GLN A 42 -10.69 -11.80 0.68
N PRO A 43 -11.31 -11.19 1.72
CA PRO A 43 -10.70 -11.01 3.02
C PRO A 43 -10.08 -12.30 3.54
N GLY A 44 -8.93 -12.18 4.21
CA GLY A 44 -8.17 -13.35 4.62
C GLY A 44 -7.31 -13.06 5.84
N THR A 45 -6.20 -13.78 5.96
CA THR A 45 -5.28 -13.61 7.10
C THR A 45 -3.88 -13.24 6.64
N THR A 46 -3.13 -12.56 7.50
CA THR A 46 -1.68 -12.37 7.32
C THR A 46 -0.94 -13.67 7.64
N GLY A 47 -0.04 -14.08 6.74
CA GLY A 47 0.74 -15.30 6.89
C GLY A 47 1.55 -15.34 8.21
N PRO A 48 1.71 -16.52 8.82
CA PRO A 48 2.27 -16.65 10.18
C PRO A 48 3.71 -16.15 10.29
N PHE A 49 4.53 -16.31 9.25
CA PHE A 49 5.90 -15.80 9.22
C PHE A 49 5.93 -14.26 9.31
N ILE A 50 5.17 -13.57 8.43
CA ILE A 50 5.10 -12.11 8.39
C ILE A 50 4.59 -11.58 9.73
N ARG A 51 3.52 -12.17 10.26
CA ARG A 51 2.91 -11.76 11.54
C ARG A 51 3.86 -11.92 12.72
N LYS A 52 4.69 -12.95 12.73
CA LYS A 52 5.61 -13.23 13.84
C LYS A 52 6.91 -12.42 13.77
N TYR A 53 7.47 -12.25 12.58
CA TYR A 53 8.85 -11.81 12.43
C TYR A 53 9.03 -10.44 11.76
N ILE A 54 8.07 -9.97 10.97
CA ILE A 54 8.25 -8.76 10.15
C ILE A 54 7.28 -7.66 10.55
N PHE A 55 5.97 -7.93 10.51
CA PHE A 55 4.94 -6.95 10.81
C PHE A 55 3.88 -7.52 11.77
N PRO A 56 4.16 -7.54 13.09
CA PRO A 56 3.17 -7.93 14.09
C PRO A 56 1.94 -7.03 14.03
N GLY A 57 0.76 -7.63 13.94
CA GLY A 57 -0.53 -6.91 13.88
C GLY A 57 -0.92 -6.37 12.50
N ALA A 58 -0.01 -6.37 11.51
CA ALA A 58 -0.34 -5.86 10.18
C ALA A 58 -1.33 -6.76 9.43
N TYR A 59 -2.16 -6.13 8.62
CA TYR A 59 -3.19 -6.75 7.81
C TYR A 59 -3.24 -6.13 6.42
N VAL A 60 -3.13 -6.96 5.38
CA VAL A 60 -3.30 -6.53 4.00
C VAL A 60 -4.80 -6.55 3.66
N PRO A 61 -5.48 -5.42 3.46
CA PRO A 61 -6.92 -5.37 3.17
C PRO A 61 -7.29 -5.98 1.81
N ALA A 62 -8.48 -6.57 1.72
CA ALA A 62 -9.15 -6.77 0.45
C ALA A 62 -9.84 -5.47 0.00
N LEU A 63 -9.95 -5.23 -1.31
CA LEU A 63 -10.68 -4.07 -1.83
C LEU A 63 -12.13 -4.03 -1.36
N SER A 64 -12.78 -5.19 -1.23
CA SER A 64 -14.18 -5.28 -0.75
C SER A 64 -14.35 -4.73 0.67
N GLU A 65 -13.39 -4.93 1.57
CA GLU A 65 -13.42 -4.35 2.92
C GLU A 65 -13.15 -2.84 2.90
N THR A 66 -12.19 -2.43 2.08
CA THR A 66 -11.82 -1.03 1.90
C THR A 66 -13.00 -0.21 1.38
N PHE A 67 -13.62 -0.62 0.27
CA PHE A 67 -14.76 0.08 -0.33
C PHE A 67 -15.96 0.11 0.62
N ALA A 68 -16.27 -1.01 1.26
CA ALA A 68 -17.38 -1.06 2.21
C ALA A 68 -17.16 -0.06 3.36
N ALA A 69 -15.92 0.13 3.83
CA ALA A 69 -15.61 1.11 4.86
C ALA A 69 -15.70 2.57 4.34
N THR A 70 -15.26 2.85 3.12
CA THR A 70 -15.41 4.20 2.52
C THR A 70 -16.88 4.58 2.32
N GLU A 71 -17.71 3.62 1.90
CA GLU A 71 -19.17 3.80 1.74
C GLU A 71 -19.83 4.11 3.08
N ARG A 72 -19.56 3.33 4.13
CA ARG A 72 -20.08 3.57 5.48
C ARG A 72 -19.65 4.93 6.05
N CYS A 73 -18.50 5.44 5.64
CA CYS A 73 -17.99 6.73 6.07
C CYS A 73 -18.49 7.91 5.23
N GLY A 74 -19.25 7.66 4.15
CA GLY A 74 -19.77 8.71 3.28
C GLY A 74 -18.68 9.48 2.53
N LEU A 75 -17.65 8.76 2.07
CA LEU A 75 -16.64 9.29 1.15
C LEU A 75 -16.96 8.85 -0.27
N TRP A 76 -16.87 9.77 -1.23
CA TRP A 76 -16.86 9.43 -2.64
C TRP A 76 -15.51 8.80 -2.98
N CYS A 77 -15.55 7.75 -3.80
CA CYS A 77 -14.36 7.22 -4.44
C CYS A 77 -14.27 7.79 -5.85
N ASP A 78 -13.34 8.73 -6.05
CA ASP A 78 -13.22 9.50 -7.29
C ASP A 78 -12.34 8.82 -8.33
N ASP A 79 -11.35 8.03 -7.91
CA ASP A 79 -10.53 7.17 -8.78
C ASP A 79 -9.91 6.03 -7.96
N VAL A 80 -9.69 4.88 -8.61
CA VAL A 80 -8.85 3.81 -8.07
C VAL A 80 -7.89 3.32 -9.14
N GLU A 81 -6.59 3.39 -8.84
CA GLU A 81 -5.53 2.81 -9.65
C GLU A 81 -4.90 1.61 -8.94
N VAL A 82 -4.68 0.51 -9.68
CA VAL A 82 -3.95 -0.65 -9.17
C VAL A 82 -2.54 -0.68 -9.76
N LEU A 83 -1.56 -0.48 -8.90
CA LEU A 83 -0.16 -0.71 -9.18
C LEU A 83 0.16 -2.21 -9.11
N ARG A 84 -0.13 -2.91 -10.21
CA ARG A 84 -0.02 -4.37 -10.37
C ARG A 84 1.37 -4.94 -10.02
N LEU A 85 2.27 -4.97 -11.01
CA LEU A 85 3.64 -5.48 -10.87
C LEU A 85 4.61 -4.41 -10.38
N HIS A 86 4.15 -3.17 -10.20
CA HIS A 86 5.06 -2.07 -9.87
C HIS A 86 5.79 -2.32 -8.55
N TYR A 87 5.16 -2.97 -7.56
CA TYR A 87 5.79 -3.25 -6.27
C TYR A 87 6.80 -4.42 -6.33
N ARG A 88 6.71 -5.28 -7.35
CA ARG A 88 7.66 -6.38 -7.58
C ARG A 88 9.09 -5.88 -7.87
N TYR A 89 9.21 -4.80 -8.63
CA TYR A 89 10.50 -4.25 -9.05
C TYR A 89 11.33 -3.65 -7.89
N PRO A 90 10.79 -2.75 -7.04
CA PRO A 90 11.55 -2.23 -5.91
C PRO A 90 11.92 -3.35 -4.93
N VAL A 91 11.05 -4.32 -4.66
CA VAL A 91 11.38 -5.46 -3.80
C VAL A 91 12.51 -6.30 -4.39
N LYS A 92 12.52 -6.50 -5.72
CA LYS A 92 13.67 -7.13 -6.43
C LYS A 92 14.96 -6.41 -6.13
N HIS A 93 14.96 -5.09 -6.31
CA HIS A 93 16.14 -4.26 -6.13
C HIS A 93 16.58 -4.22 -4.66
N TRP A 94 15.65 -4.24 -3.72
CA TRP A 94 15.98 -4.38 -2.30
C TRP A 94 16.63 -5.72 -2.00
N ARG A 95 16.12 -6.83 -2.56
CA ARG A 95 16.73 -8.15 -2.42
C ARG A 95 18.14 -8.18 -3.00
N GLU A 96 18.32 -7.71 -4.23
CA GLU A 96 19.64 -7.65 -4.89
C GLU A 96 20.65 -6.81 -4.10
N ARG A 97 20.23 -5.62 -3.64
CA ARG A 97 21.07 -4.74 -2.82
C ARG A 97 21.42 -5.36 -1.47
N PHE A 98 20.46 -6.06 -0.84
CA PHE A 98 20.69 -6.79 0.40
C PHE A 98 21.70 -7.91 0.18
N THR A 99 21.52 -8.75 -0.85
CA THR A 99 22.46 -9.83 -1.19
C THR A 99 23.89 -9.29 -1.39
N ASN A 100 24.04 -8.20 -2.15
CA ASN A 100 25.34 -7.58 -2.39
C ASN A 100 25.96 -6.94 -1.13
N SER A 101 25.14 -6.64 -0.12
CA SER A 101 25.58 -6.03 1.15
C SER A 101 25.47 -7.00 2.33
N ARG A 102 25.23 -8.30 2.08
CA ARG A 102 24.87 -9.28 3.11
C ARG A 102 25.92 -9.38 4.22
N ALA A 103 27.20 -9.38 3.86
CA ALA A 103 28.29 -9.42 4.83
C ALA A 103 28.26 -8.22 5.80
N LYS A 104 27.89 -7.03 5.31
CA LYS A 104 27.72 -5.84 6.17
C LYS A 104 26.52 -6.00 7.11
N ALA A 105 25.40 -6.55 6.62
CA ALA A 105 24.24 -6.82 7.45
C ALA A 105 24.54 -7.85 8.55
N ALA A 106 25.27 -8.93 8.22
CA ALA A 106 25.66 -9.96 9.17
C ALA A 106 26.60 -9.43 10.27
N ALA A 107 27.43 -8.42 9.96
CA ALA A 107 28.30 -7.77 10.94
C ALA A 107 27.56 -6.85 11.92
N ILE A 108 26.39 -6.31 11.53
CA ILE A 108 25.56 -5.43 12.37
C ILE A 108 24.57 -6.24 13.21
N TYR A 109 24.02 -7.30 12.61
CA TYR A 109 23.02 -8.18 13.23
C TYR A 109 23.64 -9.56 13.46
N ASP A 110 23.10 -10.59 12.81
CA ASP A 110 23.63 -11.94 12.83
C ASP A 110 23.18 -12.73 11.59
N GLU A 111 23.69 -13.94 11.46
CA GLU A 111 23.34 -14.85 10.37
C GLU A 111 21.85 -15.22 10.38
N ARG A 112 21.23 -15.29 11.56
CA ARG A 112 19.80 -15.62 11.71
C ARG A 112 18.93 -14.50 11.12
N PHE A 113 19.23 -13.26 11.42
CA PHE A 113 18.57 -12.08 10.87
C PHE A 113 18.74 -12.05 9.35
N CYS A 114 19.96 -12.28 8.84
CA CYS A 114 20.20 -12.28 7.39
C CYS A 114 19.30 -13.29 6.67
N ARG A 115 19.24 -14.54 7.16
CA ARG A 115 18.38 -15.57 6.56
C ARG A 115 16.89 -15.22 6.64
N MET A 116 16.45 -14.65 7.77
CA MET A 116 15.07 -14.19 7.94
C MET A 116 14.73 -13.08 6.93
N TRP A 117 15.62 -12.12 6.74
CA TRP A 117 15.41 -10.98 5.85
C TRP A 117 15.46 -11.38 4.37
N GLU A 118 16.36 -12.29 4.00
CA GLU A 118 16.40 -12.88 2.65
C GLU A 118 15.11 -13.61 2.31
N PHE A 119 14.63 -14.44 3.25
CA PHE A 119 13.37 -15.15 3.09
C PHE A 119 12.20 -14.17 2.96
N TYR A 120 12.14 -13.13 3.79
CA TYR A 120 11.12 -12.10 3.72
C TYR A 120 11.09 -11.42 2.33
N LEU A 121 12.23 -10.91 1.86
CA LEU A 121 12.30 -10.20 0.59
C LEU A 121 11.94 -11.12 -0.59
N ALA A 122 12.43 -12.36 -0.60
CA ALA A 122 12.10 -13.33 -1.64
C ALA A 122 10.61 -13.73 -1.61
N ALA A 123 10.03 -13.92 -0.43
CA ALA A 123 8.62 -14.28 -0.30
C ALA A 123 7.69 -13.14 -0.75
N VAL A 124 7.97 -11.90 -0.35
CA VAL A 124 7.19 -10.72 -0.79
C VAL A 124 7.33 -10.52 -2.30
N GLU A 125 8.56 -10.68 -2.82
CA GLU A 125 8.82 -10.62 -4.25
C GLU A 125 7.94 -11.61 -5.05
N LEU A 126 7.86 -12.86 -4.59
CA LEU A 126 7.05 -13.89 -5.23
C LEU A 126 5.54 -13.64 -5.06
N GLU A 127 5.11 -13.14 -3.90
CA GLU A 127 3.70 -12.83 -3.65
C GLU A 127 3.18 -11.71 -4.58
N PHE A 128 3.98 -10.69 -4.87
CA PHE A 128 3.60 -9.67 -5.87
C PHE A 128 3.70 -10.14 -7.32
N LEU A 129 4.46 -11.21 -7.60
CA LEU A 129 4.63 -11.74 -8.95
C LEU A 129 3.59 -12.80 -9.32
N HIS A 130 3.26 -13.67 -8.36
CA HIS A 130 2.45 -14.87 -8.57
C HIS A 130 1.30 -15.01 -7.57
N GLY A 131 1.35 -14.25 -6.48
CA GLY A 131 0.33 -14.27 -5.45
C GLY A 131 -0.79 -13.28 -5.73
N SER A 132 -1.48 -12.93 -4.65
CA SER A 132 -2.71 -12.13 -4.69
C SER A 132 -2.50 -10.66 -4.35
N HIS A 133 -1.28 -10.28 -3.93
CA HIS A 133 -0.99 -8.93 -3.50
C HIS A 133 -0.86 -7.96 -4.66
N MET A 134 -1.34 -6.74 -4.40
CA MET A 134 -1.22 -5.59 -5.29
C MET A 134 -1.01 -4.35 -4.42
N VAL A 135 -0.67 -3.23 -5.05
CA VAL A 135 -0.81 -1.93 -4.41
C VAL A 135 -1.95 -1.20 -5.08
N PHE A 136 -2.86 -0.62 -4.30
CA PHE A 136 -3.93 0.22 -4.82
C PHE A 136 -3.76 1.66 -4.33
N GLN A 137 -4.22 2.58 -5.16
CA GLN A 137 -4.28 4.00 -4.88
C GLN A 137 -5.73 4.44 -5.02
N MET A 138 -6.26 5.16 -4.03
CA MET A 138 -7.62 5.71 -4.08
C MET A 138 -7.57 7.22 -3.93
N LEU A 139 -8.34 7.91 -4.77
CA LEU A 139 -8.75 9.28 -4.51
C LEU A 139 -10.12 9.27 -3.85
N LEU A 140 -10.20 9.90 -2.69
CA LEU A 140 -11.41 9.98 -1.88
C LEU A 140 -11.78 11.43 -1.58
N SER A 141 -13.06 11.78 -1.62
CA SER A 141 -13.51 13.13 -1.30
C SER A 141 -14.84 13.15 -0.55
N ILE A 142 -15.15 14.29 0.07
CA ILE A 142 -16.46 14.55 0.68
C ILE A 142 -17.47 14.98 -0.40
N ASN A 143 -16.99 15.72 -1.41
CA ASN A 143 -17.81 16.30 -2.46
C ASN A 143 -17.36 15.78 -3.83
N ARG A 144 -18.32 15.29 -4.62
CA ARG A 144 -18.15 14.76 -5.98
C ARG A 144 -17.39 15.68 -6.95
N GLY A 145 -17.32 16.98 -6.67
CA GLY A 145 -16.61 17.96 -7.50
C GLY A 145 -15.19 18.28 -7.03
N ALA A 146 -14.66 17.62 -5.99
CA ALA A 146 -13.34 17.94 -5.42
C ALA A 146 -12.16 17.53 -6.32
N VAL A 147 -12.39 16.65 -7.29
CA VAL A 147 -11.40 16.18 -8.27
C VAL A 147 -11.89 16.54 -9.68
N PRO A 148 -11.01 16.96 -10.61
CA PRO A 148 -11.40 17.20 -12.00
C PRO A 148 -12.09 16.00 -12.64
N ILE A 149 -13.08 16.27 -13.50
CA ILE A 149 -13.88 15.21 -14.18
C ILE A 149 -13.01 14.32 -15.06
N THR A 150 -12.00 14.89 -15.74
CA THR A 150 -11.04 14.13 -16.54
C THR A 150 -9.76 13.92 -15.77
N ARG A 151 -9.07 12.81 -16.07
CA ARG A 151 -7.84 12.40 -15.37
C ARG A 151 -6.56 12.98 -15.99
N ASP A 152 -6.69 13.90 -16.94
CA ASP A 152 -5.54 14.44 -17.69
C ASP A 152 -4.52 15.09 -16.76
N PHE A 153 -4.98 15.72 -15.66
CA PHE A 153 -4.10 16.29 -14.64
C PHE A 153 -3.09 15.29 -14.05
N MET A 154 -3.46 14.01 -13.93
CA MET A 154 -2.54 12.96 -13.45
C MET A 154 -1.47 12.67 -14.48
N VAL A 155 -1.88 12.44 -15.72
CA VAL A 155 -0.98 12.09 -16.83
C VAL A 155 -0.03 13.25 -17.15
N ASP A 156 -0.55 14.48 -17.14
CA ASP A 156 0.25 15.66 -17.39
C ASP A 156 1.24 15.92 -16.26
N ALA A 157 0.86 15.68 -15.00
CA ALA A 157 1.79 15.70 -13.88
C ALA A 157 2.90 14.64 -14.01
N GLU A 158 2.56 13.41 -14.42
CA GLU A 158 3.56 12.37 -14.68
C GLU A 158 4.52 12.73 -15.81
N ARG A 159 4.00 13.27 -16.92
CA ARG A 159 4.81 13.72 -18.06
C ARG A 159 5.77 14.83 -17.63
N ALA A 160 5.28 15.81 -16.88
CA ALA A 160 6.11 16.88 -16.35
C ALA A 160 7.22 16.35 -15.41
N ALA A 161 6.89 15.37 -14.55
CA ALA A 161 7.86 14.76 -13.65
C ALA A 161 8.97 13.99 -14.40
N ARG A 162 8.63 13.29 -15.48
CA ARG A 162 9.61 12.58 -16.33
C ARG A 162 10.56 13.51 -17.07
N CYS A 163 10.10 14.71 -17.44
CA CYS A 163 10.95 15.71 -18.09
C CYS A 163 11.92 16.41 -17.12
N ALA A 164 11.70 16.29 -15.80
CA ALA A 164 12.51 16.92 -14.77
C ALA A 164 13.64 16.03 -14.21
N THR A 165 13.71 14.76 -14.66
CA THR A 165 14.74 13.75 -14.31
C THR A 165 15.62 13.41 -15.49
#